data_AF-A0A945KX80-F1
#
_entry.id   AF-A0A945KX80-F1
#
_cell.length_a   1.000
_cell.length_b   1.000
_cell.length_c   1.000
_cell.angle_alpha   90.00
_cell.angle_beta   90.00
_cell.angle_gamma   90.00
#
_symmetry.space_group_name_H-M   'P 1'
#
loop_
_entity.id
_entity.type
_entity.pdbx_description
1 polymer ?
#
loop_
_entity_poly.entity_id
_entity_poly.type
_entity_poly.pdbx_seq_one_letter_code
_entity_poly.pdbx_strand_id
1 'polypeptide(L)' 'MKKLAVLFGLLLSATTFAHMSGETVAPLAKDASDAQKQAVRDGAQDFCDSAEEDEKEECVMDFFANHNLEEEPSCD' A
#
# COMPACT_ATOMS: atom_id res chain seq x y z
N MET A 1 27.88 -24.51 -26.81
CA MET A 1 27.19 -24.31 -25.51
C MET A 1 27.95 -23.26 -24.69
N LYS A 2 27.50 -21.99 -24.70
CA LYS A 2 28.08 -20.91 -23.86
C LYS A 2 27.23 -19.61 -23.84
N LYS A 3 25.90 -19.70 -24.06
CA LYS A 3 25.04 -18.50 -24.23
C LYS A 3 23.73 -18.56 -23.45
N LEU A 4 23.70 -19.19 -22.27
CA LEU A 4 22.47 -19.32 -21.46
C LEU A 4 22.69 -18.91 -20.00
N ALA A 5 23.53 -17.92 -19.72
CA ALA A 5 23.81 -17.47 -18.36
C ALA A 5 23.32 -16.05 -18.04
N VAL A 6 22.65 -15.35 -18.96
CA VAL A 6 22.31 -13.92 -18.79
C VAL A 6 20.82 -13.67 -18.49
N LEU A 7 19.98 -14.71 -18.47
CA LEU A 7 18.52 -14.55 -18.28
C LEU A 7 18.02 -14.70 -16.84
N PHE A 8 18.92 -14.84 -15.85
CA PHE A 8 18.53 -15.04 -14.44
C PHE A 8 18.75 -13.82 -13.53
N GLY A 9 19.22 -12.70 -14.07
CA GLY A 9 19.53 -11.49 -13.30
C GLY A 9 18.44 -10.42 -13.25
N LEU A 10 17.31 -10.61 -13.96
CA LEU A 10 16.28 -9.58 -14.16
C LEU A 10 14.91 -9.99 -13.58
N LEU A 11 14.90 -10.69 -12.45
CA LEU A 11 13.65 -11.08 -11.76
C LEU A 11 13.66 -10.69 -10.27
N LEU A 12 14.69 -10.00 -9.80
CA LEU A 12 14.76 -9.48 -8.46
C LEU A 12 14.30 -8.02 -8.45
N SER A 13 13.15 -7.80 -7.79
CA SER A 13 12.90 -6.61 -6.98
C SER A 13 12.21 -5.41 -7.64
N ALA A 14 11.24 -5.65 -8.52
CA ALA A 14 10.15 -4.71 -8.70
C ALA A 14 8.90 -5.24 -7.99
N THR A 15 8.97 -5.43 -6.66
CA THR A 15 7.76 -5.31 -5.85
C THR A 15 7.41 -3.82 -5.87
N THR A 16 6.69 -3.41 -6.91
CA THR A 16 6.07 -2.08 -6.94
C THR A 16 5.02 -2.09 -5.85
N PHE A 17 5.44 -1.73 -4.64
CA PHE A 17 4.53 -1.17 -3.66
C PHE A 17 3.92 0.04 -4.36
N ALA A 18 2.60 0.01 -4.58
CA ALA A 18 1.88 1.09 -5.23
C ALA A 18 1.79 2.28 -4.25
N HIS A 19 2.93 2.87 -3.94
CA HIS A 19 3.04 4.00 -3.04
C HIS A 19 2.39 5.21 -3.71
N MET A 20 1.42 5.84 -3.04
CA MET A 20 0.76 7.03 -3.58
C MET A 20 1.74 8.20 -3.52
N SER A 21 1.74 9.08 -4.52
CA SER A 21 2.70 10.19 -4.56
C SER A 21 2.39 11.19 -3.44
N GLY A 22 3.31 11.35 -2.48
CA GLY A 22 3.22 12.37 -1.42
C GLY A 22 2.86 11.81 -0.05
N GLU A 23 2.53 10.53 0.06
CA GLU A 23 2.41 9.85 1.35
C GLU A 23 3.78 9.34 1.84
N THR A 24 3.85 8.91 3.10
CA THR A 24 5.11 8.46 3.73
C THR A 24 4.99 7.13 4.46
N VAL A 25 3.82 6.49 4.38
CA VAL A 25 3.56 5.26 5.10
C VAL A 25 4.14 4.07 4.31
N ALA A 26 4.68 3.11 5.05
CA ALA A 26 5.21 1.89 4.47
C ALA A 26 4.13 0.81 4.43
N PRO A 27 4.03 0.02 3.34
CA PRO A 27 3.10 -1.09 3.28
C PRO A 27 3.33 -2.13 4.37
N LEU A 28 2.25 -2.75 4.82
CA LEU A 28 2.26 -3.75 5.86
C LEU A 28 2.90 -5.06 5.38
N ALA A 29 3.65 -5.68 6.29
CA ALA A 29 4.06 -7.07 6.18
C ALA A 29 2.90 -8.02 6.54
N LYS A 30 3.00 -9.30 6.15
CA LYS A 30 1.96 -10.32 6.40
C LYS A 30 1.59 -10.50 7.88
N ASP A 31 2.50 -10.18 8.79
CA ASP A 31 2.37 -10.31 10.24
C ASP A 31 2.42 -8.94 10.94
N ALA A 32 1.97 -7.88 10.26
CA ALA A 32 1.91 -6.54 10.83
C ALA A 32 1.12 -6.50 12.15
N SER A 33 1.75 -5.89 13.15
CA SER A 33 1.12 -5.61 14.44
C SER A 33 -0.02 -4.61 14.32
N ASP A 34 -0.92 -4.59 15.31
CA ASP A 34 -2.03 -3.63 15.35
C ASP A 34 -1.55 -2.18 15.36
N ALA A 35 -0.39 -1.90 15.97
CA ALA A 35 0.22 -0.58 15.94
C ALA A 35 0.64 -0.17 14.51
N GLN A 36 1.12 -1.12 13.70
CA GLN A 36 1.46 -0.85 12.30
C GLN A 36 0.21 -0.65 11.44
N LYS A 37 -0.85 -1.43 11.68
CA LYS A 37 -2.15 -1.23 11.03
C LYS A 37 -2.73 0.14 11.38
N GLN A 38 -2.63 0.55 12.65
CA GLN A 38 -3.07 1.88 13.08
C GLN A 38 -2.29 2.99 12.37
N ALA A 39 -0.98 2.85 12.19
CA ALA A 39 -0.19 3.83 11.44
C ALA A 39 -0.66 3.99 9.98
N VAL A 40 -1.17 2.94 9.35
CA VAL A 40 -1.78 3.01 8.01
C VAL A 40 -3.14 3.70 8.06
N ARG A 41 -3.97 3.44 9.07
CA ARG A 41 -5.25 4.14 9.26
C ARG A 41 -5.04 5.65 9.46
N ASP A 42 -4.11 6.01 10.34
CA ASP A 42 -3.77 7.40 10.63
C ASP A 42 -3.18 8.08 9.38
N GLY A 43 -2.32 7.38 8.63
CA GLY A 43 -1.77 7.86 7.37
C GLY A 43 -2.83 8.08 6.28
N ALA A 44 -3.81 7.19 6.15
CA ALA A 44 -4.91 7.37 5.22
C ALA A 44 -5.78 8.57 5.61
N GLN A 45 -6.05 8.74 6.91
CA GLN A 45 -6.78 9.89 7.41
C GLN A 45 -6.05 11.19 7.07
N ASP A 46 -4.75 11.29 7.37
CA ASP A 46 -3.96 12.49 7.11
C ASP A 46 -3.79 12.77 5.60
N PHE A 47 -3.60 11.73 4.79
CA PHE A 47 -3.38 11.87 3.35
C PHE A 47 -4.67 12.22 2.60
N CYS A 48 -5.80 11.63 2.98
CA CYS A 48 -7.09 11.81 2.32
C CYS A 48 -7.95 12.93 2.93
N ASP A 49 -7.50 13.60 4.00
CA ASP A 49 -8.31 14.66 4.63
C ASP A 49 -8.57 15.86 3.71
N SER A 50 -7.66 16.11 2.77
CA SER A 50 -7.79 17.18 1.78
C SER A 50 -8.58 16.80 0.52
N ALA A 51 -9.00 15.54 0.39
CA ALA A 51 -9.87 15.12 -0.71
C ALA A 51 -11.30 15.64 -0.48
N GLU A 52 -12.05 15.84 -1.57
CA GLU A 52 -13.47 16.18 -1.50
C GLU A 52 -14.25 15.04 -0.81
N GLU A 53 -15.39 15.33 -0.18
CA GLU A 53 -16.13 14.34 0.63
C GLU A 53 -16.54 13.09 -0.16
N ASP A 54 -16.83 13.25 -1.46
CA ASP A 54 -17.18 12.17 -2.38
C ASP A 54 -15.97 11.36 -2.87
N GLU A 55 -14.77 11.94 -2.84
CA GLU A 55 -13.51 11.29 -3.22
C GLU A 55 -12.76 10.71 -2.00
N LYS A 56 -13.12 11.12 -0.78
CA LYS A 56 -12.43 10.74 0.45
C LYS A 56 -12.56 9.24 0.74
N GLU A 57 -13.72 8.65 0.48
CA GLU A 57 -13.94 7.20 0.65
C GLU A 57 -13.06 6.40 -0.33
N GLU A 58 -13.03 6.80 -1.60
CA GLU A 58 -12.20 6.17 -2.63
C GLU A 58 -10.71 6.30 -2.29
N CYS A 59 -10.27 7.50 -1.87
CA CYS A 59 -8.90 7.74 -1.45
C CYS A 59 -8.46 6.83 -0.30
N VAL A 60 -9.30 6.67 0.74
CA VAL A 60 -8.99 5.81 1.90
C VAL A 60 -8.90 4.34 1.48
N MET A 61 -9.83 3.88 0.63
CA MET A 61 -9.83 2.50 0.13
C MET A 61 -8.59 2.20 -0.70
N ASP A 62 -8.20 3.12 -1.59
CA ASP A 62 -6.97 3.02 -2.38
C ASP A 62 -5.73 3.03 -1.48
N PHE A 63 -5.69 3.90 -0.47
CA PHE A 63 -4.60 3.96 0.48
C PHE A 63 -4.43 2.63 1.21
N PHE A 64 -5.52 2.03 1.70
CA PHE A 64 -5.47 0.74 2.38
C PHE A 64 -4.99 -0.40 1.47
N ALA A 65 -5.51 -0.45 0.25
CA ALA A 65 -5.07 -1.42 -0.75
C ALA A 65 -3.56 -1.31 -1.06
N ASN A 66 -3.07 -0.08 -1.20
CA ASN A 66 -1.66 0.21 -1.46
C ASN A 66 -0.73 -0.16 -0.28
N HIS A 67 -1.28 -0.20 0.93
CA HIS A 67 -0.57 -0.54 2.16
C HIS A 67 -0.76 -1.97 2.63
N ASN A 68 -1.39 -2.85 1.85
CA ASN A 68 -1.74 -4.21 2.25
C ASN A 68 -2.59 -4.26 3.54
N LEU A 69 -3.37 -3.22 3.80
CA LEU A 69 -4.35 -3.22 4.89
C LEU A 69 -5.66 -3.75 4.35
N GLU A 70 -5.88 -5.05 4.52
CA GLU A 70 -7.15 -5.70 4.17
C GLU A 70 -8.16 -5.47 5.29
N GLU A 71 -8.99 -4.44 5.13
CA GLU A 71 -10.15 -4.20 5.99
C GLU A 71 -11.42 -4.45 5.18
N GLU A 72 -12.25 -5.37 5.68
CA GLU A 72 -13.60 -5.50 5.14
C GLU A 72 -14.34 -4.18 5.42
N PRO A 73 -15.05 -3.59 4.44
CA PRO A 73 -15.92 -2.46 4.71
C PRO A 73 -16.88 -2.90 5.82
N SER A 74 -16.85 -2.20 6.96
CA SER A 74 -17.78 -2.47 8.04
C SER A 74 -19.18 -2.13 7.53
N CYS A 75 -19.93 -3.15 7.10
CA CYS A 75 -21.37 -3.05 6.90
C CYS A 75 -22.03 -2.95 8.29
N ASP A 76 -22.00 -1.77 8.89
CA ASP A 76 -22.86 -1.42 10.02
C ASP A 76 -24.20 -0.88 9.50
#